data_AF-A0A819Y6S7-F1
#
_entry.id   AF-A0A819Y6S7-F1
#
_cell.length_a   1.000
_cell.length_b   1.000
_cell.length_c   1.000
_cell.angle_alpha   90.00
_cell.angle_beta   90.00
_cell.angle_gamma   90.00
#
_symmetry.space_group_name_H-M   'P 1'
#
loop_
_entity.id
_entity.type
_entity.pdbx_description
1 polymer ?
#
loop_
_entity_poly.entity_id
_entity_poly.type
_entity_poly.pdbx_seq_one_letter_code
_entity_poly.pdbx_strand_id
1 'polypeptide(L)'
;LLIRNINETISTRKKDKDLLLTYRDGKAAATNQSFQKNINSFLIQLYSDEVGITNPLGPKKNEKKLLLFYYLFDDLCPIVRSLLNSINLLGICLSKLLINSLNRRLYFGAMIKDLNELQQKGLTVSTFTGSLYFAFDLIAADNLAAHDLGRF
;
A
#
# COMPACT_ATOMS: atom_id res chain seq x y z
N LEU A 1 -17.06 -2.66 15.75
CA LEU A 1 -15.99 -2.88 16.77
C LEU A 1 -14.62 -2.47 16.26
N LEU A 2 -14.11 -3.06 15.17
CA LEU A 2 -12.78 -2.71 14.62
C LEU A 2 -12.60 -1.22 14.24
N ILE A 3 -13.56 -0.63 13.51
CA ILE A 3 -13.47 0.78 13.05
C ILE A 3 -13.57 1.78 14.21
N ARG A 4 -14.41 1.49 15.23
CA ARG A 4 -14.47 2.31 16.46
C ARG A 4 -13.14 2.27 17.18
N ASN A 5 -12.54 1.10 17.32
CA ASN A 5 -11.20 0.96 17.91
C ASN A 5 -10.13 1.70 17.12
N ILE A 6 -10.22 1.79 15.80
CA ILE A 6 -9.23 2.51 14.98
C ILE A 6 -9.35 4.02 15.18
N ASN A 7 -10.58 4.57 15.12
CA ASN A 7 -10.80 5.99 15.40
C ASN A 7 -10.42 6.35 16.84
N GLU A 8 -10.76 5.48 17.80
CA GLU A 8 -10.33 5.62 19.20
C GLU A 8 -8.80 5.59 19.29
N THR A 9 -8.13 4.59 18.71
CA THR A 9 -6.66 4.46 18.70
C THR A 9 -5.98 5.68 18.08
N ILE A 10 -6.51 6.21 16.96
CA ILE A 10 -6.00 7.43 16.33
C ILE A 10 -6.20 8.64 17.26
N SER A 11 -7.38 8.76 17.89
CA SER A 11 -7.75 9.90 18.73
C SER A 11 -7.08 9.92 20.11
N THR A 12 -6.80 8.76 20.70
CA THR A 12 -6.16 8.63 22.03
C THR A 12 -4.64 8.65 21.95
N ARG A 13 -4.08 8.67 20.74
CA ARG A 13 -2.64 8.60 20.55
C ARG A 13 -1.99 9.92 21.00
N LYS A 14 -1.11 9.82 22.00
CA LYS A 14 -0.29 10.96 22.44
C LYS A 14 0.74 11.27 21.36
N LYS A 15 0.67 12.46 20.77
CA LYS A 15 1.69 12.94 19.84
C LYS A 15 2.96 13.27 20.61
N ASP A 16 4.08 12.76 20.13
CA ASP A 16 5.41 13.13 20.60
C ASP A 16 6.01 14.14 19.61
N LYS A 17 6.82 15.08 20.10
CA LYS A 17 7.43 16.10 19.24
C LYS A 17 8.68 15.59 18.52
N ASP A 18 9.32 14.57 19.08
CA ASP A 18 10.62 14.07 18.64
C ASP A 18 10.50 12.69 17.97
N LEU A 19 9.35 12.02 18.09
CA LEU A 19 9.13 10.69 17.51
C LEU A 19 8.02 10.70 16.45
N LEU A 20 8.31 10.06 15.31
CA LEU A 20 7.33 9.71 14.29
C LEU A 20 6.91 8.26 14.52
N LEU A 21 5.64 8.05 14.92
CA LEU A 21 5.16 6.73 15.31
C LEU A 21 4.23 6.12 14.25
N THR A 22 3.58 6.92 13.40
CA THR A 22 2.88 6.47 12.17
C THR A 22 3.14 7.45 11.03
N TYR A 23 2.75 7.06 9.82
CA TYR A 23 2.75 7.95 8.67
C TYR A 23 2.02 9.28 8.93
N ARG A 24 0.95 9.27 9.74
CA ARG A 24 0.14 10.46 10.09
C ARG A 24 0.88 11.53 10.87
N ASP A 25 1.96 11.16 11.56
CA ASP A 25 2.80 12.11 12.29
C ASP A 25 3.76 12.86 11.34
N GLY A 26 3.97 12.32 10.13
CA GLY A 26 4.86 12.86 9.12
C GLY A 26 4.30 14.11 8.42
N LYS A 27 5.21 15.00 8.00
CA LYS A 27 4.86 16.22 7.24
C LYS A 27 4.12 15.88 5.93
N ALA A 28 4.47 14.77 5.29
CA ALA A 28 3.84 14.32 4.05
C ALA A 28 2.33 14.07 4.22
N ALA A 29 1.91 13.49 5.34
CA ALA A 29 0.50 13.30 5.65
C ALA A 29 -0.23 14.64 5.86
N ALA A 30 0.40 15.60 6.56
CA ALA A 30 -0.18 16.92 6.82
C ALA A 30 -0.45 17.73 5.54
N THR A 31 0.41 17.57 4.53
CA THR A 31 0.31 18.29 3.24
C THR A 31 -0.54 17.57 2.20
N ASN A 32 -0.93 16.31 2.44
CA ASN A 32 -1.64 15.51 1.46
C ASN A 32 -3.16 15.83 1.50
N GLN A 33 -3.66 16.35 0.38
CA GLN A 33 -5.05 16.82 0.21
C GLN A 33 -6.09 15.72 0.49
N SER A 34 -5.74 14.46 0.29
CA SER A 34 -6.59 13.31 0.57
C SER A 34 -6.90 13.19 2.07
N PHE A 35 -5.90 13.40 2.93
CA PHE A 35 -6.07 13.40 4.38
C PHE A 35 -6.79 14.64 4.88
N GLN A 36 -6.62 15.78 4.20
CA GLN A 36 -7.34 17.01 4.56
C GLN A 36 -8.84 16.87 4.31
N LYS A 37 -9.25 16.16 3.25
CA LYS A 37 -10.66 15.91 2.97
C LYS A 37 -11.29 14.90 3.93
N ASN A 38 -10.58 13.83 4.25
CA ASN A 38 -11.09 12.75 5.10
C ASN A 38 -10.01 12.30 6.08
N ILE A 39 -9.91 12.99 7.23
CA ILE A 39 -8.89 12.73 8.25
C ILE A 39 -8.95 11.29 8.80
N ASN A 40 -10.15 10.69 8.78
CA ASN A 40 -10.43 9.32 9.24
C ASN A 40 -10.32 8.26 8.12
N SER A 41 -9.70 8.59 6.98
CA SER A 41 -9.49 7.61 5.90
C SER A 41 -8.51 6.54 6.34
N PHE A 42 -8.78 5.29 6.01
CA PHE A 42 -7.86 4.17 6.25
C PHE A 42 -6.60 4.29 5.39
N LEU A 43 -5.46 4.15 6.04
CA LEU A 43 -4.16 4.12 5.37
C LEU A 43 -3.92 2.82 4.62
N ILE A 44 -3.66 2.91 3.32
CA ILE A 44 -3.20 1.79 2.48
C ILE A 44 -1.71 1.97 2.22
N GLN A 45 -0.94 1.03 2.75
CA GLN A 45 0.48 0.87 2.45
C GLN A 45 0.68 -0.19 1.39
N LEU A 46 1.52 0.13 0.40
CA LEU A 46 1.93 -0.80 -0.63
C LEU A 46 3.30 -1.37 -0.31
N TYR A 47 3.49 -2.62 -0.69
CA TYR A 47 4.78 -3.29 -0.63
C TYR A 47 5.03 -4.05 -1.93
N SER A 48 6.26 -4.02 -2.44
CA SER A 48 6.63 -4.80 -3.62
C SER A 48 7.82 -5.69 -3.36
N ASP A 49 7.76 -6.92 -3.89
CA ASP A 49 8.84 -7.90 -3.82
C ASP A 49 9.00 -8.62 -5.17
N GLU A 50 10.22 -9.05 -5.48
CA GLU A 50 10.53 -9.76 -6.73
C GLU A 50 10.90 -11.22 -6.45
N VAL A 51 10.15 -12.14 -7.04
CA VAL A 51 10.37 -13.58 -6.91
C VAL A 51 10.85 -14.17 -8.23
N GLY A 52 11.98 -14.87 -8.19
CA GLY A 52 12.50 -15.63 -9.32
C GLY A 52 11.74 -16.95 -9.51
N ILE A 53 11.08 -17.12 -10.65
CA ILE A 53 10.60 -18.44 -11.09
C ILE A 53 11.77 -19.15 -11.76
N THR A 54 12.35 -20.11 -11.06
CA THR A 54 13.42 -20.94 -11.56
C THR A 54 12.99 -22.39 -11.72
N ASN A 55 13.46 -23.04 -12.79
CA ASN A 55 13.61 -24.49 -12.76
C ASN A 55 14.90 -24.80 -11.98
N PRO A 56 14.84 -25.48 -10.81
CA PRO A 56 16.02 -25.75 -10.00
C PRO A 56 17.06 -26.65 -10.69
N LEU A 57 16.70 -27.30 -11.80
CA LEU A 57 17.54 -28.30 -12.50
C LEU A 57 18.14 -27.80 -13.83
N GLY A 58 18.03 -26.51 -14.18
CA GLY A 58 18.46 -26.00 -15.49
C GLY A 58 19.30 -24.71 -15.47
N PRO A 59 20.09 -24.43 -16.54
CA PRO A 59 20.97 -23.26 -16.63
C PRO A 59 20.24 -21.90 -16.71
N LYS A 60 18.93 -21.89 -16.95
CA LYS A 60 18.07 -20.69 -17.04
C LYS A 60 17.48 -20.27 -15.69
N LYS A 61 18.27 -20.41 -14.61
CA LYS A 61 17.83 -20.25 -13.22
C LYS A 61 17.22 -18.86 -12.92
N ASN A 62 17.59 -17.83 -13.67
CA ASN A 62 17.18 -16.44 -13.40
C ASN A 62 16.40 -15.77 -14.55
N GLU A 63 15.89 -16.51 -15.52
CA GLU A 63 15.32 -15.93 -16.75
C GLU A 63 13.90 -15.34 -16.56
N LYS A 64 13.18 -15.73 -15.51
CA LYS A 64 11.80 -15.31 -15.27
C LYS A 64 11.64 -14.77 -13.85
N LYS A 65 11.59 -13.44 -13.73
CA LYS A 65 11.28 -12.74 -12.48
C LYS A 65 9.82 -12.28 -12.51
N LEU A 66 9.12 -12.51 -11.40
CA LEU A 66 7.81 -11.94 -11.13
C LEU A 66 7.96 -10.79 -10.14
N LEU A 67 7.34 -9.67 -10.44
CA LEU A 67 7.15 -8.59 -9.49
C LEU A 67 5.74 -8.73 -8.89
N LEU A 68 5.70 -8.80 -7.56
CA LEU A 68 4.49 -8.94 -6.78
C LEU A 68 4.25 -7.63 -6.03
N PHE A 69 3.02 -7.14 -6.07
CA PHE A 69 2.55 -6.02 -5.27
C PHE A 69 1.59 -6.53 -4.23
N TYR A 70 1.78 -6.05 -3.01
CA TYR A 70 0.95 -6.31 -1.85
C TYR A 70 0.42 -5.01 -1.30
N TYR A 71 -0.68 -5.10 -0.57
CA TYR A 71 -1.19 -4.01 0.24
C TYR A 71 -1.49 -4.48 1.66
N LEU A 72 -1.37 -3.55 2.60
CA LEU A 72 -1.77 -3.72 4.00
C LEU A 72 -2.37 -2.41 4.51
N PHE A 73 -3.08 -2.48 5.64
CA PHE A 73 -3.64 -1.30 6.29
C PHE A 73 -2.76 -0.83 7.44
N ASP A 74 -2.25 0.41 7.38
CA ASP A 74 -1.30 0.94 8.35
C ASP A 74 -1.96 1.24 9.71
N ASP A 75 -3.25 1.60 9.70
CA ASP A 75 -4.02 1.95 10.90
C ASP A 75 -4.50 0.73 11.73
N LEU A 76 -4.13 -0.50 11.33
CA LEU A 76 -4.41 -1.68 12.13
C LEU A 76 -3.53 -1.73 13.38
N CYS A 77 -4.07 -2.29 14.48
CA CYS A 77 -3.29 -2.53 15.70
C CYS A 77 -2.00 -3.30 15.35
N PRO A 78 -0.82 -2.95 15.91
CA PRO A 78 0.45 -3.57 15.55
C PRO A 78 0.42 -5.10 15.56
N ILE A 79 -0.25 -5.69 16.55
CA ILE A 79 -0.38 -7.16 16.69
C ILE A 79 -1.08 -7.76 15.47
N VAL A 80 -2.13 -7.10 14.95
CA VAL A 80 -2.89 -7.55 13.78
C VAL A 80 -2.11 -7.26 12.50
N ARG A 81 -1.52 -6.06 12.39
CA ARG A 81 -0.76 -5.62 11.22
C ARG A 81 0.45 -6.51 10.93
N SER A 82 1.07 -7.08 11.96
CA SER A 82 2.20 -8.01 11.83
C SER A 82 1.80 -9.44 11.46
N LEU A 83 0.50 -9.78 11.40
CA LEU A 83 0.06 -11.09 10.94
C LEU A 83 0.20 -11.20 9.42
N LEU A 84 0.67 -12.36 8.95
CA LEU A 84 0.78 -12.64 7.51
C LEU A 84 -0.57 -12.46 6.79
N ASN A 85 -1.68 -12.81 7.45
CA ASN A 85 -3.04 -12.67 6.89
C ASN A 85 -3.48 -11.20 6.69
N SER A 86 -2.72 -10.24 7.21
CA SER A 86 -2.98 -8.81 7.00
C SER A 86 -2.24 -8.26 5.76
N ILE A 87 -1.38 -9.07 5.14
CA ILE A 87 -0.68 -8.76 3.89
C ILE A 87 -1.48 -9.37 2.75
N ASN A 88 -2.02 -8.52 1.88
CA ASN A 88 -2.90 -8.94 0.80
C ASN A 88 -2.23 -8.75 -0.55
N LEU A 89 -2.31 -9.75 -1.42
CA LEU A 89 -1.81 -9.65 -2.79
C LEU A 89 -2.68 -8.67 -3.59
N LEU A 90 -2.05 -7.66 -4.17
CA LEU A 90 -2.69 -6.68 -5.04
C LEU A 90 -2.56 -7.06 -6.52
N GLY A 91 -1.38 -7.53 -6.93
CA GLY A 91 -1.12 -7.81 -8.32
C GLY A 91 0.21 -8.52 -8.55
N ILE A 92 0.29 -9.21 -9.69
CA ILE A 92 1.48 -9.91 -10.16
C ILE A 92 1.75 -9.50 -11.60
N CYS A 93 3.02 -9.30 -11.95
CA CYS A 93 3.43 -9.16 -13.34
C CYS A 93 4.82 -9.77 -13.56
N LEU A 94 5.14 -10.07 -14.83
CA LEU A 94 6.52 -10.41 -15.19
C LEU A 94 7.35 -9.12 -15.18
N SER A 95 8.42 -9.05 -14.39
CA SER A 95 9.23 -7.83 -14.22
C SER A 95 9.70 -7.26 -15.56
N LYS A 96 10.10 -8.15 -16.50
CA LYS A 96 10.54 -7.76 -17.84
C LYS A 96 9.51 -6.98 -18.66
N LEU A 97 8.21 -7.14 -18.37
CA LEU A 97 7.16 -6.41 -19.09
C LEU A 97 7.11 -4.94 -18.68
N LEU A 98 7.53 -4.60 -17.45
CA LEU A 98 7.52 -3.23 -16.92
C LEU A 98 8.69 -2.36 -17.41
N ILE A 99 9.68 -2.97 -18.06
CA ILE A 99 10.76 -2.25 -18.76
C ILE A 99 10.14 -1.31 -19.81
N ASN A 100 9.12 -1.81 -20.53
CA ASN A 100 8.37 -1.01 -21.48
C ASN A 100 7.47 0.01 -20.76
N SER A 101 7.61 1.29 -21.12
CA SER A 101 6.88 2.39 -20.48
C SER A 101 5.37 2.33 -20.68
N LEU A 102 4.89 1.83 -21.83
CA LEU A 102 3.46 1.67 -22.10
C LEU A 102 2.87 0.61 -21.17
N ASN A 103 3.50 -0.56 -21.09
CA ASN A 103 3.07 -1.64 -20.19
C ASN A 103 3.06 -1.17 -18.74
N ARG A 104 4.11 -0.46 -18.32
CA ARG A 104 4.19 0.13 -16.98
C ARG A 104 3.04 1.08 -16.70
N ARG A 105 2.73 1.98 -17.65
CA ARG A 105 1.60 2.93 -17.54
C ARG A 105 0.26 2.21 -17.48
N LEU A 106 0.07 1.15 -18.27
CA LEU A 106 -1.18 0.37 -18.25
C LEU A 106 -1.35 -0.37 -16.92
N TYR A 107 -0.30 -1.04 -16.45
CA TYR A 107 -0.32 -1.80 -15.21
C TYR A 107 -0.58 -0.91 -13.98
N PHE A 108 0.26 0.11 -13.77
CA PHE A 108 0.07 1.04 -12.65
C PHE A 108 -1.15 1.95 -12.84
N GLY A 109 -1.56 2.22 -14.09
CA GLY A 109 -2.73 3.04 -14.37
C GLY A 109 -4.02 2.44 -13.82
N ALA A 110 -4.18 1.12 -13.91
CA ALA A 110 -5.32 0.42 -13.30
C ALA A 110 -5.30 0.58 -11.77
N MET A 111 -4.17 0.31 -11.15
CA MET A 111 -3.99 0.40 -9.70
C MET A 111 -4.18 1.82 -9.16
N ILE A 112 -3.62 2.84 -9.82
CA ILE A 112 -3.78 4.26 -9.46
C ILE A 112 -5.24 4.68 -9.61
N LYS A 113 -5.93 4.19 -10.65
CA LYS A 113 -7.36 4.47 -10.83
C LYS A 113 -8.16 3.94 -9.64
N ASP A 114 -7.93 2.70 -9.22
CA ASP A 114 -8.64 2.09 -8.10
C ASP A 114 -8.36 2.83 -6.78
N LEU A 115 -7.09 3.17 -6.50
CA LEU A 115 -6.72 3.97 -5.32
C LEU A 115 -7.42 5.33 -5.32
N ASN A 116 -7.50 6.00 -6.47
CA ASN A 116 -8.20 7.28 -6.59
C ASN A 116 -9.71 7.14 -6.36
N GLU A 117 -10.33 6.05 -6.84
CA GLU A 117 -11.74 5.77 -6.59
C GLU A 117 -12.02 5.52 -5.11
N LEU A 118 -11.19 4.70 -4.44
CA LEU A 118 -11.28 4.45 -3.00
C LEU A 118 -11.12 5.73 -2.18
N GLN A 119 -10.27 6.65 -2.64
CA GLN A 119 -10.03 7.92 -1.97
C GLN A 119 -11.17 8.94 -2.16
N GLN A 120 -11.75 9.01 -3.35
CA GLN A 120 -12.75 10.02 -3.69
C GLN A 120 -14.17 9.58 -3.34
N LYS A 121 -14.50 8.31 -3.63
CA LYS A 121 -15.86 7.77 -3.48
C LYS A 121 -16.00 6.94 -2.19
N GLY A 122 -14.91 6.34 -1.73
CA GLY A 122 -14.95 5.38 -0.62
C GLY A 122 -15.67 4.08 -0.99
N LEU A 123 -15.89 3.24 0.01
CA LEU A 123 -16.62 1.98 -0.09
C LEU A 123 -17.77 1.93 0.90
N THR A 124 -18.93 1.49 0.43
CA THR A 124 -20.05 1.13 1.30
C THR A 124 -19.94 -0.33 1.68
N VAL A 125 -19.87 -0.62 2.97
CA VAL A 125 -19.80 -1.99 3.50
C VAL A 125 -21.10 -2.28 4.24
N SER A 126 -21.73 -3.42 3.99
CA SER A 126 -23.04 -3.78 4.57
C SER A 126 -23.05 -3.77 6.11
N THR A 127 -21.90 -4.03 6.73
CA THR A 127 -21.72 -4.05 8.19
C THR A 127 -21.36 -2.70 8.80
N PHE A 128 -21.30 -1.62 8.00
CA PHE A 128 -20.90 -0.29 8.45
C PHE A 128 -21.85 0.78 7.91
N THR A 129 -22.35 1.64 8.80
CA THR A 129 -23.19 2.77 8.40
C THR A 129 -22.31 3.90 7.89
N GLY A 130 -22.40 4.19 6.59
CA GLY A 130 -21.64 5.24 5.92
C GLY A 130 -20.60 4.70 4.94
N SER A 131 -19.82 5.61 4.36
CA SER A 131 -18.74 5.26 3.44
C SER A 131 -17.40 5.21 4.17
N LEU A 132 -16.62 4.17 3.89
CA LEU A 132 -15.23 4.05 4.31
C LEU A 132 -14.33 4.67 3.24
N TYR A 133 -13.52 5.65 3.62
CA TYR A 133 -12.55 6.27 2.74
C TYR A 133 -11.16 5.70 2.99
N PHE A 134 -10.33 5.72 1.96
CA PHE A 134 -8.97 5.22 2.02
C PHE A 134 -8.01 6.27 1.49
N ALA A 135 -6.80 6.29 2.02
CA ALA A 135 -5.74 7.16 1.57
C ALA A 135 -4.46 6.34 1.40
N PHE A 136 -3.75 6.58 0.30
CA PHE A 136 -2.45 5.99 0.06
C PHE A 136 -1.38 6.73 0.87
N ASP A 137 -0.53 6.00 1.60
CA ASP A 137 0.59 6.57 2.34
C ASP A 137 1.92 6.48 1.58
N LEU A 138 2.45 5.28 1.43
CA LEU A 138 3.79 4.99 0.95
C LEU A 138 3.82 3.65 0.22
N ILE A 139 4.85 3.52 -0.62
CA ILE A 139 5.25 2.25 -1.19
C ILE A 139 6.61 1.87 -0.63
N ALA A 140 6.67 0.68 -0.01
CA ALA A 140 7.90 0.07 0.45
C ALA A 140 8.38 -0.93 -0.61
N ALA A 141 9.65 -0.86 -0.97
CA ALA A 141 10.26 -1.75 -1.95
C ALA A 141 11.73 -1.96 -1.57
N ASP A 142 12.29 -3.13 -1.89
CA ASP A 142 13.74 -3.33 -1.80
C ASP A 142 14.46 -2.46 -2.85
N ASN A 143 15.71 -2.06 -2.58
CA ASN A 143 16.46 -1.02 -3.28
C ASN A 143 16.40 -1.13 -4.82
N LEU A 144 16.52 -2.36 -5.36
CA LEU A 144 16.46 -2.58 -6.80
C LEU A 144 15.04 -2.41 -7.37
N ALA A 145 14.03 -2.90 -6.65
CA ALA A 145 12.62 -2.72 -7.03
C ALA A 145 12.17 -1.25 -6.87
N ALA A 146 12.67 -0.55 -5.86
CA ALA A 146 12.44 0.88 -5.66
C ALA A 146 12.99 1.72 -6.82
N HIS A 147 14.19 1.37 -7.31
CA HIS A 147 14.78 2.00 -8.49
C HIS A 147 13.92 1.81 -9.74
N ASP A 148 13.43 0.60 -9.99
CA ASP A 148 12.59 0.33 -11.17
C ASP A 148 11.21 1.02 -11.11
N LEU A 149 10.68 1.22 -9.90
CA LEU A 149 9.39 1.85 -9.67
C LEU A 149 9.45 3.38 -9.71
N GLY A 150 10.44 3.98 -9.03
CA GLY A 150 10.57 5.42 -8.85
C GLY A 150 11.62 6.09 -9.74
N ARG A 151 12.53 5.32 -10.35
CA ARG A 151 13.72 5.81 -11.08
C ARG A 151 14.61 6.74 -10.24
N PHE A 152 14.78 6.42 -8.95
CA PHE A 152 15.69 7.13 -8.03
C PHE A 152 17.07 6.50 -8.02
#